data_AF-A0A955EVL1-F1
#
_entry.id   AF-A0A955EVL1-F1
#
_cell.length_a   1.000
_cell.length_b   1.000
_cell.length_c   1.000
_cell.angle_alpha   90.00
_cell.angle_beta   90.00
_cell.angle_gamma   90.00
#
_symmetry.space_group_name_H-M   'P 1'
#
loop_
_entity.id
_entity.type
_entity.pdbx_description
1 polymer ?
#
loop_
_entity_poly.entity_id
_entity_poly.type
_entity_poly.pdbx_seq_one_letter_code
_entity_poly.pdbx_strand_id
1 'polypeptide(L)'
;MQKILLYYKFTPVKDPELLKLWQKTLCDSLGLRGRILVSRQGINGTVGGNIDDLKSYCKATKQFPGFKDIVFKWSEGGRDNFPRMSVKVKPELVAFESWQEIEVNERGVVDGGTHLKPEQVHELVEQYGDDVVFFDGRNQYEAKVGRFKNAIVPDTRTSRDFIPELESGKYDHLKDKKIVSYCTGGIRCELLSAMMKKRGFEDVYQIDGGIVKYGEKYGDDGLWEGQLYVFDSRMGVDFSDHATVIGECIHCQGRTSNYENCALPSCNDLVLICETCKQTPDKLYHTSECAKATV
;
A
#
# COMPACT_ATOMS: atom_id res chain seq x y z
N MET A 1 -24.64 0.75 8.62
CA MET A 1 -23.70 0.64 7.48
C MET A 1 -22.29 0.51 8.04
N GLN A 2 -21.52 -0.47 7.57
CA GLN A 2 -20.11 -0.62 7.93
C GLN A 2 -19.20 0.05 6.88
N LYS A 3 -18.01 0.45 7.28
CA LYS A 3 -16.94 0.97 6.40
C LYS A 3 -15.58 0.46 6.86
N ILE A 4 -14.55 0.74 6.07
CA ILE A 4 -13.15 0.57 6.42
C ILE A 4 -12.46 1.93 6.36
N LEU A 5 -11.66 2.24 7.37
CA LEU A 5 -10.74 3.37 7.41
C LEU A 5 -9.34 2.92 7.01
N LEU A 6 -8.67 3.71 6.18
CA LEU A 6 -7.23 3.63 5.92
C LEU A 6 -6.59 4.98 6.28
N TYR A 7 -5.54 4.96 7.09
CA TYR A 7 -4.89 6.18 7.56
C TYR A 7 -3.45 5.94 8.00
N TYR A 8 -2.65 7.00 7.98
CA TYR A 8 -1.36 7.05 8.63
C TYR A 8 -1.06 8.49 9.04
N LYS A 9 -0.14 8.66 9.99
CA LYS A 9 0.46 9.95 10.33
C LYS A 9 1.87 9.73 10.81
N PHE A 10 2.82 10.36 10.12
CA PHE A 10 4.18 10.53 10.61
C PHE A 10 4.23 11.72 11.57
N THR A 11 4.65 11.47 12.80
CA THR A 11 4.86 12.45 13.86
C THR A 11 5.60 11.77 15.02
N PRO A 12 6.52 12.44 15.72
CA PRO A 12 7.24 11.84 16.85
C PRO A 12 6.29 11.33 17.94
N VAL A 13 6.42 10.04 18.29
CA VAL A 13 5.71 9.40 19.40
C VAL A 13 6.71 9.00 20.47
N LYS A 14 6.61 9.62 21.64
CA LYS A 14 7.52 9.38 22.77
C LYS A 14 7.43 7.97 23.31
N ASP A 15 6.20 7.47 23.47
CA ASP A 15 5.90 6.14 24.01
C ASP A 15 4.92 5.37 23.09
N PRO A 16 5.46 4.56 22.16
CA PRO A 16 4.64 3.74 21.28
C PRO A 16 3.84 2.65 22.00
N GLU A 17 4.28 2.17 23.17
CA GLU A 17 3.55 1.14 23.92
C GLU A 17 2.29 1.73 24.55
N LEU A 18 2.37 2.95 25.10
CA LEU A 18 1.19 3.68 25.58
C LEU A 18 0.21 3.96 24.44
N LEU A 19 0.71 4.39 23.28
CA LEU A 19 -0.12 4.61 22.09
C LEU A 19 -0.81 3.32 21.64
N LYS A 20 -0.10 2.19 21.63
CA LYS A 20 -0.67 0.87 21.33
C LYS A 20 -1.78 0.50 22.30
N LEU A 21 -1.58 0.68 23.60
CA LEU A 21 -2.59 0.36 24.61
C LEU A 21 -3.84 1.21 24.41
N TRP A 22 -3.68 2.52 24.25
CA TRP A 22 -4.78 3.44 24.00
C TRP A 22 -5.58 3.06 22.75
N GLN A 23 -4.88 2.84 21.63
CA GLN A 23 -5.52 2.48 20.36
C GLN A 23 -6.22 1.11 20.43
N LYS A 24 -5.63 0.13 21.12
CA LYS A 24 -6.27 -1.18 21.32
C LYS A 24 -7.55 -1.07 22.14
N THR A 25 -7.50 -0.39 23.28
CA THR A 25 -8.66 -0.18 24.16
C THR A 25 -9.77 0.58 23.44
N LEU A 26 -9.43 1.62 22.69
CA LEU A 26 -10.38 2.40 21.91
C LEU A 26 -11.07 1.53 20.84
N CYS A 27 -10.29 0.81 20.02
CA CYS A 27 -10.86 -0.07 18.99
C CYS A 27 -11.75 -1.17 19.59
N ASP A 28 -11.34 -1.78 20.71
CA ASP A 28 -12.11 -2.83 21.37
C ASP A 28 -13.44 -2.31 21.92
N SER A 29 -13.43 -1.13 22.56
CA SER A 29 -14.64 -0.50 23.10
C SER A 29 -15.67 -0.16 22.03
N LEU A 30 -15.20 0.05 20.79
CA LEU A 30 -16.00 0.40 19.62
C LEU A 30 -16.29 -0.82 18.72
N GLY A 31 -15.90 -2.03 19.14
CA GLY A 31 -16.13 -3.27 18.38
C GLY A 31 -15.46 -3.30 17.00
N LEU A 32 -14.35 -2.56 16.82
CA LEU A 32 -13.62 -2.48 15.56
C LEU A 32 -12.70 -3.69 15.38
N ARG A 33 -12.44 -4.07 14.13
CA ARG A 33 -11.39 -5.04 13.75
C ARG A 33 -10.48 -4.43 12.71
N GLY A 34 -9.27 -4.96 12.58
CA GLY A 34 -8.26 -4.35 11.72
C GLY A 34 -6.85 -4.50 12.23
N ARG A 35 -5.95 -3.73 11.65
CA ARG A 35 -4.54 -3.69 12.00
C ARG A 35 -4.09 -2.25 12.21
N ILE A 36 -3.39 -2.01 13.31
CA ILE A 36 -2.69 -0.75 13.59
C ILE A 36 -1.23 -1.08 13.90
N LEU A 37 -0.33 -0.38 13.23
CA LEU A 37 1.08 -0.31 13.56
C LEU A 37 1.34 1.04 14.22
N VAL A 38 2.09 0.99 15.32
CA VAL A 38 2.60 2.18 15.98
C VAL A 38 4.11 2.09 16.05
N SER A 39 4.78 3.23 15.93
CA SER A 39 6.23 3.36 16.02
C SER A 39 6.54 4.70 16.69
N ARG A 40 7.81 4.92 17.06
CA ARG A 40 8.30 6.26 17.38
C ARG A 40 8.07 7.26 16.25
N GLN A 41 7.91 6.78 15.01
CA GLN A 41 7.62 7.57 13.83
C GLN A 41 6.13 7.97 13.68
N GLY A 42 5.20 7.38 14.45
CA GLY A 42 3.78 7.72 14.36
C GLY A 42 2.84 6.50 14.38
N ILE A 43 1.80 6.55 13.53
CA ILE A 43 0.74 5.53 13.43
C ILE A 43 0.40 5.20 11.97
N ASN A 44 0.08 3.94 11.69
CA ASN A 44 -0.47 3.46 10.42
C ASN A 44 -1.57 2.44 10.72
N GLY A 45 -2.75 2.58 10.12
CA GLY A 45 -3.85 1.68 10.42
C GLY A 45 -4.87 1.50 9.32
N THR A 46 -5.46 0.30 9.35
CA THR A 46 -6.65 -0.07 8.60
C THR A 46 -7.64 -0.70 9.56
N VAL A 47 -8.79 -0.08 9.78
CA VAL A 47 -9.82 -0.58 10.73
C VAL A 47 -11.21 -0.55 10.11
N GLY A 48 -12.00 -1.59 10.34
CA GLY A 48 -13.37 -1.70 9.89
C GLY A 48 -14.37 -1.81 11.04
N GLY A 49 -15.58 -1.29 10.81
CA GLY A 49 -16.67 -1.31 11.80
C GLY A 49 -17.87 -0.48 11.36
N ASN A 50 -18.82 -0.24 12.27
CA ASN A 50 -19.97 0.61 11.96
C ASN A 50 -19.53 2.07 11.78
N ILE A 51 -20.22 2.79 10.90
CA ILE A 51 -19.86 4.17 10.57
C ILE A 51 -19.81 5.11 11.78
N ASP A 52 -20.69 4.96 12.76
CA ASP A 52 -20.72 5.82 13.95
C ASP A 52 -19.61 5.49 14.94
N ASP A 53 -19.26 4.20 15.06
CA ASP A 53 -18.10 3.73 15.82
C ASP A 53 -16.81 4.26 15.19
N LEU A 54 -16.71 4.22 13.86
CA LEU A 54 -15.56 4.76 13.12
C LEU A 54 -15.45 6.28 13.24
N LYS A 55 -16.56 7.02 13.19
CA LYS A 55 -16.55 8.47 13.45
C LYS A 55 -16.07 8.79 14.87
N SER A 56 -16.52 8.02 15.85
CA SER A 56 -16.07 8.13 17.24
C SER A 56 -14.58 7.84 17.38
N TYR A 57 -14.10 6.79 16.71
CA TYR A 57 -12.69 6.45 16.59
C TYR A 57 -11.86 7.58 15.98
N CYS A 58 -12.30 8.14 14.84
CA CYS A 58 -11.64 9.27 14.19
C CYS A 58 -11.52 10.49 15.13
N LYS A 59 -12.61 10.83 15.82
CA LYS A 59 -12.65 11.96 16.76
C LYS A 59 -11.70 11.75 17.93
N ALA A 60 -11.72 10.56 18.55
CA ALA A 60 -10.84 10.22 19.67
C ALA A 60 -9.37 10.18 19.24
N THR A 61 -9.04 9.54 18.12
CA THR A 61 -7.66 9.47 17.62
C THR A 61 -7.08 10.86 17.32
N LYS A 62 -7.89 11.81 16.83
CA LYS A 62 -7.50 13.21 16.63
C LYS A 62 -7.25 14.01 17.92
N GLN A 63 -7.57 13.48 19.10
CA GLN A 63 -7.25 14.12 20.38
C GLN A 63 -5.76 14.02 20.73
N PHE A 64 -5.03 13.08 20.14
CA PHE A 64 -3.58 13.06 20.26
C PHE A 64 -3.00 14.26 19.50
N PRO A 65 -2.20 15.15 20.14
CA PRO A 65 -1.76 16.40 19.51
C PRO A 65 -1.10 16.22 18.13
N GLY A 66 -0.26 15.19 17.97
CA GLY A 66 0.39 14.90 16.68
C GLY A 66 -0.52 14.33 15.59
N PHE A 67 -1.76 13.95 15.92
CA PHE A 67 -2.74 13.34 15.00
C PHE A 67 -3.90 14.26 14.65
N LYS A 68 -3.90 15.52 15.08
CA LYS A 68 -5.00 16.47 14.82
C LYS A 68 -5.40 16.51 13.34
N ASP A 69 -4.41 16.56 12.46
CA ASP A 69 -4.57 16.68 11.01
C ASP A 69 -4.44 15.34 10.28
N ILE A 70 -4.61 14.22 10.98
CA ILE A 70 -4.62 12.91 10.34
C ILE A 70 -5.80 12.80 9.37
N VAL A 71 -5.49 12.28 8.18
CA VAL A 71 -6.46 12.05 7.10
C VAL A 71 -6.93 10.60 7.17
N PHE A 72 -8.24 10.41 7.34
CA PHE A 72 -8.89 9.11 7.28
C PHE A 72 -9.57 8.95 5.93
N LYS A 73 -9.15 7.93 5.17
CA LYS A 73 -9.77 7.54 3.90
C LYS A 73 -10.81 6.47 4.17
N TRP A 74 -11.94 6.55 3.47
CA TRP A 74 -13.08 5.69 3.69
C TRP A 74 -13.24 4.75 2.50
N SER A 75 -13.38 3.46 2.77
CA SER A 75 -13.60 2.43 1.77
C SER A 75 -14.80 1.57 2.15
N GLU A 76 -15.42 0.93 1.16
CA GLU A 76 -16.44 -0.09 1.39
C GLU A 76 -15.89 -1.29 2.19
N GLY A 77 -16.79 -2.09 2.74
CA GLY A 77 -16.44 -3.22 3.60
C GLY A 77 -16.74 -2.95 5.07
N GLY A 78 -16.19 -3.76 5.96
CA GLY A 78 -16.46 -3.67 7.39
C GLY A 78 -15.49 -4.47 8.24
N ARG A 79 -15.82 -4.61 9.53
CA ARG A 79 -14.98 -5.34 10.49
C ARG A 79 -14.74 -6.79 10.09
N ASP A 80 -15.69 -7.39 9.37
CA ASP A 80 -15.67 -8.81 8.99
C ASP A 80 -14.62 -9.10 7.89
N ASN A 81 -14.09 -8.06 7.22
CA ASN A 81 -12.93 -8.19 6.33
C ASN A 81 -11.61 -8.41 7.08
N PHE A 82 -11.63 -8.27 8.41
CA PHE A 82 -10.48 -8.50 9.27
C PHE A 82 -10.78 -9.63 10.26
N PRO A 83 -9.89 -10.62 10.41
CA PRO A 83 -10.13 -11.75 11.31
C PRO A 83 -10.20 -11.32 12.78
N ARG A 84 -9.48 -10.25 13.16
CA ARG A 84 -9.42 -9.70 14.53
C ARG A 84 -8.86 -8.29 14.54
N MET A 85 -8.94 -7.62 15.69
CA MET A 85 -8.18 -6.41 15.95
C MET A 85 -6.74 -6.75 16.37
N SER A 86 -5.76 -6.10 15.74
CA SER A 86 -4.33 -6.24 16.06
C SER A 86 -3.66 -4.87 16.12
N VAL A 87 -3.12 -4.50 17.28
CA VAL A 87 -2.28 -3.29 17.43
C VAL A 87 -0.87 -3.74 17.82
N LYS A 88 0.14 -3.34 17.05
CA LYS A 88 1.54 -3.76 17.27
C LYS A 88 2.48 -2.57 17.26
N VAL A 89 3.39 -2.54 18.22
CA VAL A 89 4.57 -1.67 18.15
C VAL A 89 5.58 -2.29 17.18
N LYS A 90 6.12 -1.45 16.31
CA LYS A 90 7.16 -1.80 15.35
C LYS A 90 8.28 -0.75 15.37
N PRO A 91 9.51 -1.11 15.00
CA PRO A 91 10.60 -0.14 14.83
C PRO A 91 10.20 0.97 13.86
N GLU A 92 9.60 0.60 12.73
CA GLU A 92 9.13 1.52 11.69
C GLU A 92 7.67 1.24 11.32
N LEU A 93 6.98 2.27 10.82
CA LEU A 93 5.62 2.12 10.27
C LEU A 93 5.60 1.34 8.95
N VAL A 94 6.69 1.45 8.18
CA VAL A 94 6.98 0.70 6.96
C VAL A 94 8.39 0.17 7.12
N ALA A 95 8.57 -1.15 7.00
CA ALA A 95 9.85 -1.80 7.24
C ALA A 95 10.78 -1.67 6.01
N PHE A 96 11.25 -0.44 5.75
CA PHE A 96 12.32 -0.19 4.79
C PHE A 96 13.71 -0.42 5.40
N GLU A 97 13.82 -0.47 6.72
CA GLU A 97 15.10 -0.49 7.46
C GLU A 97 15.92 0.79 7.24
N SER A 98 15.18 1.90 7.14
CA SER A 98 15.66 3.23 6.75
C SER A 98 15.82 4.18 7.95
N TRP A 99 15.70 3.68 9.19
CA TRP A 99 15.65 4.51 10.41
C TRP A 99 16.90 5.34 10.67
N GLN A 100 18.05 5.00 10.06
CA GLN A 100 19.28 5.80 10.14
C GLN A 100 19.33 6.89 9.07
N GLU A 101 18.62 6.72 7.95
CA GLU A 101 18.61 7.68 6.84
C GLU A 101 17.37 8.57 6.83
N ILE A 102 16.25 8.22 7.47
CA ILE A 102 15.03 9.03 7.44
C ILE A 102 14.75 9.71 8.78
N GLU A 103 14.64 11.03 8.75
CA GLU A 103 14.20 11.85 9.87
C GLU A 103 12.69 12.10 9.82
N VAL A 104 12.03 12.06 10.98
CA VAL A 104 10.61 12.38 11.15
C VAL A 104 10.47 13.45 12.22
N ASN A 105 9.83 14.57 11.88
CA ASN A 105 9.50 15.65 12.80
C ASN A 105 7.98 15.86 12.90
N GLU A 106 7.55 16.90 13.62
CA GLU A 106 6.12 17.19 13.86
C GLU A 106 5.31 17.38 12.56
N ARG A 107 5.95 17.78 11.46
CA ARG A 107 5.33 17.97 10.15
C ARG A 107 5.26 16.69 9.32
N GLY A 108 6.06 15.67 9.64
CA GLY A 108 6.12 14.39 8.92
C GLY A 108 7.54 13.98 8.60
N VAL A 109 7.71 13.23 7.51
CA VAL A 109 9.03 12.84 6.99
C VAL A 109 9.75 14.08 6.44
N VAL A 110 11.01 14.25 6.82
CA VAL A 110 11.87 15.33 6.34
C VAL A 110 12.42 14.98 4.95
N ASP A 111 12.57 15.97 4.09
CA ASP A 111 13.10 15.84 2.73
C ASP A 111 12.35 14.87 1.81
N GLY A 112 11.07 14.60 2.11
CA GLY A 112 10.18 13.88 1.20
C GLY A 112 10.04 14.54 -0.18
N GLY A 113 9.46 13.79 -1.11
CA GLY A 113 9.10 14.27 -2.44
C GLY A 113 7.89 15.19 -2.41
N THR A 114 7.74 15.99 -3.46
CA THR A 114 6.63 16.94 -3.59
C THR A 114 5.31 16.19 -3.78
N HIS A 115 4.32 16.47 -2.93
CA HIS A 115 2.98 15.88 -3.03
C HIS A 115 2.22 16.47 -4.22
N LEU A 116 1.80 15.59 -5.15
CA LEU A 116 0.92 15.92 -6.26
C LEU A 116 -0.50 15.44 -5.94
N LYS A 117 -1.48 16.34 -6.05
CA LYS A 117 -2.88 15.93 -6.12
C LYS A 117 -3.12 15.15 -7.41
N PRO A 118 -4.17 14.31 -7.48
CA PRO A 118 -4.46 13.51 -8.67
C PRO A 118 -4.47 14.30 -10.00
N GLU A 119 -4.97 15.52 -10.01
CA GLU A 119 -5.03 16.38 -11.21
C GLU A 119 -3.65 16.86 -11.65
N GLN A 120 -2.81 17.20 -10.66
CA GLN A 120 -1.44 17.64 -10.91
C GLN A 120 -0.57 16.51 -11.48
N VAL A 121 -0.94 15.25 -11.26
CA VAL A 121 -0.31 14.11 -11.95
C VAL A 121 -0.57 14.18 -13.46
N HIS A 122 -1.81 14.48 -13.86
CA HIS A 122 -2.15 14.64 -15.29
C HIS A 122 -1.47 15.86 -15.89
N GLU A 123 -1.46 17.01 -15.19
CA GLU A 123 -0.76 18.21 -15.63
C GLU A 123 0.74 17.96 -15.85
N LEU A 124 1.38 17.21 -14.94
CA LEU A 124 2.79 16.85 -15.06
C LEU A 124 3.03 15.97 -16.30
N VAL A 125 2.20 14.95 -16.52
CA VAL A 125 2.31 14.06 -17.68
C VAL A 125 2.05 14.80 -18.99
N GLU A 126 1.07 15.71 -19.02
CA GLU A 126 0.79 16.55 -20.19
C GLU A 126 1.96 17.49 -20.50
N GLN A 127 2.59 18.05 -19.48
CA GLN A 127 3.69 19.00 -19.64
C GLN A 127 5.01 18.32 -20.06
N TYR A 128 5.33 17.15 -19.50
CA TYR A 128 6.66 16.54 -19.61
C TYR A 128 6.67 15.20 -20.38
N GLY A 129 5.50 14.63 -20.70
CA GLY A 129 5.38 13.42 -21.53
C GLY A 129 6.21 12.25 -21.00
N ASP A 130 7.03 11.66 -21.88
CA ASP A 130 7.90 10.50 -21.59
C ASP A 130 9.03 10.79 -20.57
N ASP A 131 9.19 12.05 -20.16
CA ASP A 131 10.11 12.41 -19.08
C ASP A 131 9.54 12.12 -17.68
N VAL A 132 8.21 11.91 -17.59
CA VAL A 132 7.53 11.49 -16.37
C VAL A 132 7.59 9.98 -16.21
N VAL A 133 8.15 9.53 -15.09
CA VAL A 133 8.32 8.12 -14.79
C VAL A 133 7.55 7.76 -13.54
N PHE A 134 6.52 6.92 -13.70
CA PHE A 134 5.82 6.34 -12.57
C PHE A 134 6.67 5.25 -11.92
N PHE A 135 6.90 5.36 -10.62
CA PHE A 135 7.71 4.40 -9.85
C PHE A 135 6.85 3.73 -8.78
N ASP A 136 6.61 2.43 -8.91
CA ASP A 136 5.75 1.69 -8.01
C ASP A 136 6.48 1.45 -6.67
N GLY A 137 6.01 2.12 -5.62
CA GLY A 137 6.49 1.97 -4.25
C GLY A 137 5.87 0.79 -3.51
N ARG A 138 5.29 -0.18 -4.24
CA ARG A 138 4.66 -1.38 -3.68
C ARG A 138 5.47 -2.64 -3.94
N ASN A 139 5.09 -3.73 -3.28
CA ASN A 139 5.70 -5.03 -3.59
C ASN A 139 5.23 -5.49 -4.98
N GLN A 140 6.07 -6.27 -5.67
CA GLN A 140 5.83 -6.70 -7.05
C GLN A 140 4.47 -7.40 -7.24
N TYR A 141 4.02 -8.20 -6.27
CA TYR A 141 2.72 -8.85 -6.37
C TYR A 141 1.59 -7.82 -6.50
N GLU A 142 1.59 -6.74 -5.72
CA GLU A 142 0.54 -5.71 -5.78
C GLU A 142 0.43 -5.05 -7.17
N ALA A 143 1.56 -4.96 -7.89
CA ALA A 143 1.64 -4.41 -9.23
C ALA A 143 1.16 -5.37 -10.34
N LYS A 144 1.08 -6.69 -10.06
CA LYS A 144 0.62 -7.69 -11.04
C LYS A 144 -0.86 -7.55 -11.37
N VAL A 145 -1.68 -7.02 -10.46
CA VAL A 145 -3.14 -6.89 -10.68
C VAL A 145 -3.60 -5.49 -11.01
N GLY A 146 -2.81 -4.48 -10.67
CA GLY A 146 -3.06 -3.11 -11.09
C GLY A 146 -1.85 -2.24 -10.86
N ARG A 147 -1.61 -1.28 -11.75
CA ARG A 147 -0.48 -0.33 -11.69
C ARG A 147 -0.76 0.87 -12.60
N PHE A 148 0.00 1.95 -12.43
CA PHE A 148 0.00 3.01 -13.44
C PHE A 148 0.61 2.49 -14.74
N LYS A 149 0.05 2.93 -15.88
CA LYS A 149 0.53 2.55 -17.20
C LYS A 149 2.02 2.89 -17.35
N ASN A 150 2.79 1.96 -17.91
CA ASN A 150 4.24 2.07 -18.09
C ASN A 150 5.06 2.29 -16.80
N ALA A 151 4.48 2.07 -15.62
CA ALA A 151 5.22 2.23 -14.37
C ALA A 151 6.39 1.25 -14.27
N ILE A 152 7.51 1.75 -13.74
CA ILE A 152 8.59 0.91 -13.25
C ILE A 152 8.09 0.15 -12.03
N VAL A 153 8.17 -1.17 -12.10
CA VAL A 153 7.89 -2.08 -10.99
C VAL A 153 9.22 -2.63 -10.49
N PRO A 154 9.71 -2.19 -9.32
CA PRO A 154 10.94 -2.71 -8.73
C PRO A 154 10.82 -4.19 -8.38
N ASP A 155 11.95 -4.91 -8.34
CA ASP A 155 11.99 -6.36 -8.04
C ASP A 155 11.91 -6.62 -6.53
N THR A 156 10.88 -6.06 -5.89
CA THR A 156 10.71 -6.06 -4.44
C THR A 156 9.64 -7.07 -4.01
N ARG A 157 10.03 -8.03 -3.18
CA ARG A 157 9.09 -8.95 -2.52
C ARG A 157 8.54 -8.36 -1.23
N THR A 158 9.40 -7.62 -0.53
CA THR A 158 9.07 -6.90 0.69
C THR A 158 9.62 -5.47 0.62
N SER A 159 9.13 -4.59 1.49
CA SER A 159 9.62 -3.22 1.58
C SER A 159 11.14 -3.15 1.80
N ARG A 160 11.77 -4.10 2.52
CA ARG A 160 13.22 -4.10 2.77
C ARG A 160 14.07 -4.18 1.50
N ASP A 161 13.49 -4.72 0.42
CA ASP A 161 14.19 -4.91 -0.83
C ASP A 161 14.38 -3.58 -1.59
N PHE A 162 13.69 -2.50 -1.20
CA PHE A 162 13.80 -1.20 -1.88
C PHE A 162 15.16 -0.53 -1.75
N ILE A 163 15.82 -0.63 -0.58
CA ILE A 163 17.16 -0.05 -0.39
C ILE A 163 18.18 -0.69 -1.36
N PRO A 164 18.37 -2.03 -1.36
CA PRO A 164 19.31 -2.65 -2.29
C PRO A 164 18.87 -2.48 -3.76
N GLU A 165 17.58 -2.45 -4.06
CA GLU A 165 17.09 -2.14 -5.41
C GLU A 165 17.50 -0.74 -5.88
N LEU A 166 17.32 0.29 -5.06
CA LEU A 166 17.71 1.67 -5.39
C LEU A 166 19.23 1.85 -5.49
N GLU A 167 20.01 1.06 -4.74
CA GLU A 167 21.47 1.11 -4.74
C GLU A 167 22.13 0.22 -5.82
N SER A 168 21.35 -0.60 -6.51
CA SER A 168 21.84 -1.53 -7.54
C SER A 168 22.41 -0.84 -8.79
N GLY A 169 22.15 0.45 -8.98
CA GLY A 169 22.47 1.20 -10.20
C GLY A 169 21.47 1.00 -11.35
N LYS A 170 20.52 0.06 -11.21
CA LYS A 170 19.47 -0.22 -12.22
C LYS A 170 18.67 1.02 -12.62
N TYR A 171 18.49 1.95 -11.68
CA TYR A 171 17.65 3.14 -11.85
C TYR A 171 18.45 4.43 -12.02
N ASP A 172 19.78 4.38 -12.18
CA ASP A 172 20.62 5.59 -12.27
C ASP A 172 20.27 6.48 -13.47
N HIS A 173 19.85 5.87 -14.59
CA HIS A 173 19.39 6.56 -15.79
C HIS A 173 18.08 7.35 -15.59
N LEU A 174 17.45 7.23 -14.42
CA LEU A 174 16.21 7.92 -14.05
C LEU A 174 16.46 9.13 -13.12
N LYS A 175 17.71 9.39 -12.70
CA LYS A 175 18.02 10.44 -11.71
C LYS A 175 17.61 11.85 -12.14
N ASP A 176 17.69 12.13 -13.44
CA ASP A 176 17.33 13.42 -14.04
C ASP A 176 15.87 13.45 -14.53
N LYS A 177 15.10 12.37 -14.32
CA LYS A 177 13.68 12.26 -14.73
C LYS A 177 12.72 12.77 -13.68
N LYS A 178 11.49 13.11 -14.09
CA LYS A 178 10.40 13.47 -13.17
C LYS A 178 9.77 12.20 -12.59
N ILE A 179 10.22 11.77 -11.42
CA ILE A 179 9.73 10.55 -10.78
C ILE A 179 8.42 10.81 -10.05
N VAL A 180 7.35 10.09 -10.41
CA VAL A 180 6.10 10.06 -9.65
C VAL A 180 6.01 8.74 -8.90
N SER A 181 6.41 8.77 -7.63
CA SER A 181 6.29 7.60 -6.75
C SER A 181 4.85 7.44 -6.24
N TYR A 182 4.38 6.20 -6.14
CA TYR A 182 3.04 5.93 -5.65
C TYR A 182 2.96 4.60 -4.88
N CYS A 183 1.97 4.48 -4.01
CA CYS A 183 1.59 3.23 -3.37
C CYS A 183 0.11 3.29 -3.01
N THR A 184 -0.44 2.23 -2.40
CA THR A 184 -1.88 2.13 -2.07
C THR A 184 -2.42 3.39 -1.39
N GLY A 185 -1.79 3.79 -0.27
CA GLY A 185 -2.28 4.85 0.59
C GLY A 185 -1.30 6.00 0.80
N GLY A 186 -0.17 6.06 0.13
CA GLY A 186 0.83 7.14 0.27
C GLY A 186 1.93 6.88 1.31
N ILE A 187 1.68 6.13 2.39
CA ILE A 187 2.66 5.98 3.50
C ILE A 187 4.06 5.51 3.07
N ARG A 188 4.17 4.59 2.09
CA ARG A 188 5.46 4.10 1.60
C ARG A 188 6.21 5.20 0.83
N CYS A 189 5.48 6.04 0.10
CA CYS A 189 6.05 7.12 -0.71
C CYS A 189 6.67 8.21 0.14
N GLU A 190 6.17 8.45 1.36
CA GLU A 190 6.76 9.44 2.27
C GLU A 190 8.23 9.11 2.55
N LEU A 191 8.53 7.82 2.77
CA LEU A 191 9.89 7.34 3.00
C LEU A 191 10.62 7.13 1.68
N LEU A 192 10.01 6.44 0.72
CA LEU A 192 10.64 6.12 -0.58
C LEU A 192 11.12 7.37 -1.31
N SER A 193 10.33 8.43 -1.34
CA SER A 193 10.72 9.66 -2.03
C SER A 193 11.93 10.34 -1.37
N ALA A 194 12.00 10.35 -0.04
CA ALA A 194 13.18 10.82 0.69
C ALA A 194 14.41 9.92 0.43
N MET A 195 14.23 8.59 0.41
CA MET A 195 15.29 7.63 0.09
C MET A 195 15.84 7.83 -1.34
N MET A 196 14.97 8.12 -2.31
CA MET A 196 15.37 8.41 -3.69
C MET A 196 16.14 9.72 -3.78
N LYS A 197 15.65 10.80 -3.16
CA LYS A 197 16.37 12.10 -3.16
C LYS A 197 17.77 11.97 -2.56
N LYS A 198 17.94 11.22 -1.47
CA LYS A 198 19.27 10.93 -0.89
C LYS A 198 20.22 10.16 -1.82
N ARG A 199 19.67 9.43 -2.79
CA ARG A 199 20.40 8.66 -3.80
C ARG A 199 20.59 9.41 -5.11
N GLY A 200 20.28 10.71 -5.14
CA GLY A 200 20.59 11.61 -6.26
C GLY A 200 19.49 11.72 -7.31
N PHE A 201 18.26 11.29 -7.02
CA PHE A 201 17.12 11.61 -7.88
C PHE A 201 16.70 13.07 -7.62
N GLU A 202 16.71 13.89 -8.67
CA GLU A 202 16.52 15.33 -8.53
C GLU A 202 15.04 15.69 -8.32
N ASP A 203 14.18 15.21 -9.22
CA ASP A 203 12.76 15.55 -9.27
C ASP A 203 11.88 14.39 -8.80
N VAL A 204 11.72 14.28 -7.48
CA VAL A 204 10.89 13.24 -6.88
C VAL A 204 9.57 13.79 -6.36
N TYR A 205 8.49 13.27 -6.93
CA TYR A 205 7.10 13.54 -6.58
C TYR A 205 6.45 12.30 -5.95
N GLN A 206 5.35 12.53 -5.25
CA GLN A 206 4.49 11.46 -4.74
C GLN A 206 3.01 11.81 -4.85
N ILE A 207 2.17 10.83 -5.15
CA ILE A 207 0.71 11.06 -5.24
C ILE A 207 0.13 11.23 -3.83
N ASP A 208 -0.44 12.41 -3.53
CA ASP A 208 -1.13 12.66 -2.27
C ASP A 208 -2.29 11.68 -2.10
N GLY A 209 -2.26 10.93 -1.00
CA GLY A 209 -3.24 9.92 -0.70
C GLY A 209 -3.09 8.61 -1.48
N GLY A 210 -2.08 8.51 -2.36
CA GLY A 210 -1.76 7.31 -3.13
C GLY A 210 -2.84 6.92 -4.14
N ILE A 211 -2.79 5.66 -4.57
CA ILE A 211 -3.71 5.10 -5.58
C ILE A 211 -5.17 5.26 -5.14
N VAL A 212 -5.47 5.14 -3.84
CA VAL A 212 -6.84 5.31 -3.32
C VAL A 212 -7.46 6.65 -3.72
N LYS A 213 -6.80 7.79 -3.43
CA LYS A 213 -7.34 9.11 -3.80
C LYS A 213 -7.36 9.32 -5.32
N TYR A 214 -6.37 8.77 -6.03
CA TYR A 214 -6.31 8.87 -7.49
C TYR A 214 -7.49 8.14 -8.14
N GLY A 215 -7.71 6.88 -7.79
CA GLY A 215 -8.80 6.06 -8.33
C GLY A 215 -10.19 6.52 -7.87
N GLU A 216 -10.33 7.09 -6.68
CA GLU A 216 -11.59 7.77 -6.26
C GLU A 216 -11.98 8.90 -7.22
N LYS A 217 -11.01 9.57 -7.83
CA LYS A 217 -11.25 10.69 -8.74
C LYS A 217 -11.37 10.28 -10.20
N TYR A 218 -10.46 9.44 -10.68
CA TYR A 218 -10.32 9.12 -12.10
C TYR A 218 -10.79 7.71 -12.46
N GLY A 219 -11.08 6.87 -11.48
CA GLY A 219 -11.48 5.49 -11.73
C GLY A 219 -10.47 4.75 -12.61
N ASP A 220 -11.00 4.08 -13.62
CA ASP A 220 -10.24 3.40 -14.68
C ASP A 220 -10.15 4.23 -15.97
N ASP A 221 -10.65 5.47 -15.96
CA ASP A 221 -10.55 6.44 -17.06
C ASP A 221 -9.26 7.29 -17.01
N GLY A 222 -8.42 7.04 -15.99
CA GLY A 222 -7.16 7.72 -15.77
C GLY A 222 -5.94 6.98 -16.34
N LEU A 223 -4.81 7.17 -15.68
CA LEU A 223 -3.52 6.55 -15.97
C LEU A 223 -3.31 5.23 -15.21
N TRP A 224 -4.24 4.89 -14.33
CA TRP A 224 -4.24 3.65 -13.56
C TRP A 224 -4.89 2.52 -14.37
N GLU A 225 -4.28 1.34 -14.40
CA GLU A 225 -4.84 0.16 -15.03
C GLU A 225 -5.02 -0.95 -13.99
N GLY A 226 -6.22 -1.51 -13.90
CA GLY A 226 -6.53 -2.72 -13.16
C GLY A 226 -6.92 -2.54 -11.70
N GLN A 227 -6.71 -3.57 -10.90
CA GLN A 227 -7.28 -3.67 -9.57
C GLN A 227 -6.32 -3.16 -8.48
N LEU A 228 -6.83 -2.37 -7.53
CA LEU A 228 -6.06 -1.97 -6.36
C LEU A 228 -5.99 -3.12 -5.35
N TYR A 229 -4.81 -3.70 -5.17
CA TYR A 229 -4.59 -4.66 -4.09
C TYR A 229 -4.78 -4.03 -2.70
N VAL A 230 -5.52 -4.73 -1.81
CA VAL A 230 -5.77 -4.31 -0.42
C VAL A 230 -5.43 -5.40 0.59
N PHE A 231 -4.99 -5.00 1.79
CA PHE A 231 -4.44 -5.89 2.82
C PHE A 231 -5.50 -6.43 3.80
N ASP A 232 -6.63 -6.85 3.25
CA ASP A 232 -7.75 -7.46 3.99
C ASP A 232 -8.42 -8.54 3.14
N SER A 233 -9.49 -9.17 3.65
CA SER A 233 -10.08 -10.33 2.97
C SER A 233 -10.62 -10.06 1.57
N ARG A 234 -10.74 -8.80 1.14
CA ARG A 234 -11.17 -8.44 -0.21
C ARG A 234 -10.09 -8.73 -1.25
N MET A 235 -8.81 -8.67 -0.86
CA MET A 235 -7.61 -8.85 -1.71
C MET A 235 -7.45 -7.82 -2.84
N GLY A 236 -8.54 -7.30 -3.40
CA GLY A 236 -8.55 -6.27 -4.41
C GLY A 236 -9.81 -5.42 -4.37
N VAL A 237 -9.71 -4.20 -4.88
CA VAL A 237 -10.83 -3.26 -5.07
C VAL A 237 -10.71 -2.68 -6.48
N ASP A 238 -11.79 -2.78 -7.24
CA ASP A 238 -11.94 -2.10 -8.52
C ASP A 238 -12.48 -0.69 -8.29
N PHE A 239 -12.04 0.27 -9.10
CA PHE A 239 -12.55 1.64 -9.02
C PHE A 239 -13.80 1.86 -9.85
N SER A 240 -14.03 1.01 -10.86
CA SER A 240 -15.21 1.02 -11.72
C SER A 240 -15.67 -0.41 -12.05
N ASP A 241 -16.77 -0.52 -12.79
CA ASP A 241 -17.31 -1.77 -13.33
C ASP A 241 -16.60 -2.26 -14.62
N HIS A 242 -15.67 -1.47 -15.14
CA HIS A 242 -14.96 -1.72 -16.40
C HIS A 242 -13.43 -1.74 -16.22
N ALA A 243 -12.97 -2.00 -14.99
CA ALA A 243 -11.54 -2.13 -14.68
C ALA A 243 -10.85 -3.19 -15.57
N THR A 244 -9.70 -2.82 -16.13
CA THR A 244 -8.95 -3.71 -17.02
C THR A 244 -8.20 -4.78 -16.22
N VAL A 245 -8.47 -6.06 -16.47
CA VAL A 245 -7.78 -7.15 -15.77
C VAL A 245 -6.37 -7.35 -16.34
N ILE A 246 -5.31 -6.82 -15.72
CA ILE A 246 -3.94 -6.92 -16.26
C ILE A 246 -3.14 -8.13 -15.74
N GLY A 247 -3.60 -8.79 -14.68
CA GLY A 247 -2.92 -9.95 -14.12
C GLY A 247 -3.05 -11.20 -14.98
N GLU A 248 -2.11 -12.13 -14.83
CA GLU A 248 -2.02 -13.35 -15.61
C GLU A 248 -1.97 -14.58 -14.70
N CYS A 249 -2.76 -15.59 -15.04
CA CYS A 249 -2.79 -16.86 -14.34
C CYS A 249 -1.45 -17.59 -14.52
N ILE A 250 -0.84 -18.03 -13.42
CA ILE A 250 0.46 -18.70 -13.45
C ILE A 250 0.45 -20.02 -14.26
N HIS A 251 -0.72 -20.62 -14.47
CA HIS A 251 -0.86 -21.91 -15.15
C HIS A 251 -1.22 -21.82 -16.63
N CYS A 252 -2.05 -20.86 -17.02
CA CYS A 252 -2.56 -20.77 -18.39
C CYS A 252 -2.32 -19.42 -19.06
N GLN A 253 -1.72 -18.45 -18.35
CA GLN A 253 -1.52 -17.07 -18.80
C GLN A 253 -2.83 -16.33 -19.13
N GLY A 254 -3.98 -16.91 -18.79
CA GLY A 254 -5.28 -16.25 -18.94
C GLY A 254 -5.42 -15.07 -17.96
N ARG A 255 -6.09 -14.00 -18.40
CA ARG A 255 -6.25 -12.77 -17.62
C ARG A 255 -7.03 -13.04 -16.33
N THR A 256 -6.48 -12.61 -15.19
CA THR A 256 -7.12 -12.73 -13.88
C THR A 256 -6.51 -11.78 -12.85
N SER A 257 -7.32 -11.31 -11.91
CA SER A 257 -6.87 -10.63 -10.69
C SER A 257 -7.04 -11.51 -9.44
N ASN A 258 -7.42 -12.78 -9.61
CA ASN A 258 -7.74 -13.66 -8.49
C ASN A 258 -6.48 -14.20 -7.82
N TYR A 259 -6.24 -13.74 -6.59
CA TYR A 259 -5.16 -14.23 -5.75
C TYR A 259 -5.59 -15.43 -4.92
N GLU A 260 -4.73 -16.45 -4.90
CA GLU A 260 -4.85 -17.62 -4.05
C GLU A 260 -3.53 -17.87 -3.34
N ASN A 261 -3.59 -18.43 -2.13
CA ASN A 261 -2.40 -19.01 -1.53
C ASN A 261 -2.16 -20.39 -2.16
N CYS A 262 -0.89 -20.71 -2.43
CA CYS A 262 -0.49 -22.06 -2.77
C CYS A 262 -1.05 -23.06 -1.74
N ALA A 263 -1.69 -24.12 -2.22
CA ALA A 263 -2.32 -25.13 -1.38
C ALA A 263 -1.33 -25.89 -0.47
N LEU A 264 -0.03 -25.89 -0.80
CA LEU A 264 1.01 -26.44 0.08
C LEU A 264 1.26 -25.47 1.27
N PRO A 265 0.93 -25.85 2.52
CA PRO A 265 1.00 -24.93 3.66
C PRO A 265 2.41 -24.42 3.98
N SER A 266 3.46 -25.18 3.66
CA SER A 266 4.85 -24.77 3.85
C SER A 266 5.33 -23.75 2.81
N CYS A 267 4.68 -23.69 1.63
CA CYS A 267 4.92 -22.67 0.63
C CYS A 267 4.08 -21.43 0.95
N ASN A 268 2.74 -21.55 0.94
CA ASN A 268 1.80 -20.46 1.21
C ASN A 268 2.10 -19.16 0.42
N ASP A 269 2.73 -19.27 -0.76
CA ASP A 269 2.97 -18.14 -1.64
C ASP A 269 1.64 -17.65 -2.23
N LEU A 270 1.50 -16.34 -2.34
CA LEU A 270 0.33 -15.70 -2.94
C LEU A 270 0.51 -15.60 -4.46
N VAL A 271 -0.36 -16.25 -5.23
CA VAL A 271 -0.24 -16.41 -6.69
C VAL A 271 -1.55 -16.10 -7.41
N LEU A 272 -1.47 -15.76 -8.70
CA LEU A 272 -2.65 -15.50 -9.53
C LEU A 272 -3.13 -16.79 -10.19
N ILE A 273 -4.34 -17.22 -9.85
CA ILE A 273 -4.97 -18.44 -10.39
C ILE A 273 -6.37 -18.06 -10.89
N CYS A 274 -6.60 -18.18 -12.19
CA CYS A 274 -7.92 -17.87 -12.75
C CYS A 274 -8.99 -18.88 -12.29
N GLU A 275 -10.25 -18.45 -12.30
CA GLU A 275 -11.39 -19.26 -11.84
C GLU A 275 -11.44 -20.65 -12.49
N THR A 276 -11.09 -20.76 -13.79
CA THR A 276 -11.04 -22.05 -14.48
C THR A 276 -9.93 -22.96 -13.94
N CYS A 277 -8.74 -22.42 -13.69
CA CYS A 277 -7.63 -23.22 -13.15
C CYS A 277 -7.87 -23.62 -11.70
N LYS A 278 -8.54 -22.76 -10.92
CA LYS A 278 -8.92 -23.03 -9.53
C LYS A 278 -9.82 -24.25 -9.36
N GLN A 279 -10.56 -24.65 -10.39
CA GLN A 279 -11.37 -25.89 -10.39
C GLN A 279 -10.54 -27.18 -10.54
N THR A 280 -9.24 -27.09 -10.83
CA THR A 280 -8.35 -28.24 -11.01
C THR A 280 -7.45 -28.40 -9.78
N PRO A 281 -7.53 -29.49 -9.00
CA PRO A 281 -6.77 -29.65 -7.77
C PRO A 281 -5.24 -29.45 -7.92
N ASP A 282 -4.64 -29.97 -8.99
CA ASP A 282 -3.20 -29.83 -9.25
C ASP A 282 -2.77 -28.39 -9.56
N LYS A 283 -3.71 -27.53 -9.95
CA LYS A 283 -3.49 -26.11 -10.27
C LYS A 283 -3.82 -25.19 -9.10
N LEU A 284 -3.96 -25.74 -7.89
CA LEU A 284 -4.00 -24.95 -6.65
C LEU A 284 -2.60 -24.72 -6.07
N TYR A 285 -1.57 -25.30 -6.69
CA TYR A 285 -0.19 -25.22 -6.24
C TYR A 285 0.60 -24.23 -7.09
N HIS A 286 1.44 -23.42 -6.46
CA HIS A 286 2.32 -22.46 -7.12
C HIS A 286 3.21 -23.12 -8.18
N THR A 287 3.74 -24.32 -7.89
CA THR A 287 4.59 -25.06 -8.81
C THR A 287 4.28 -26.55 -8.82
N SER A 288 4.84 -27.28 -9.80
CA SER A 288 4.70 -28.73 -9.89
C SER A 288 5.37 -29.45 -8.70
N GLU A 289 6.43 -28.87 -8.16
CA GLU A 289 7.14 -29.36 -6.98
C GLU A 289 6.27 -29.21 -5.73
N CYS A 290 5.54 -28.10 -5.61
CA CYS A 290 4.61 -27.88 -4.51
C CYS A 290 3.50 -28.96 -4.48
N ALA A 291 2.97 -29.34 -5.65
CA ALA A 291 1.96 -30.39 -5.76
C ALA A 291 2.51 -31.80 -5.39
N LYS A 292 3.77 -32.06 -5.70
CA LYS A 292 4.43 -33.35 -5.36
C LYS A 292 4.81 -33.45 -3.89
N ALA A 293 5.11 -32.32 -3.23
CA ALA A 293 5.51 -32.28 -1.83
C ALA A 293 4.36 -32.57 -0.83
N THR A 294 3.13 -32.63 -1.31
CA THR A 294 1.93 -33.02 -0.54
C THR A 294 1.66 -34.53 -0.51
N VAL A 295 2.43 -35.33 -1.27
CA VAL A 295 2.30 -36.80 -1.36
C VAL A 295 3.24 -37.50 -0.40
#